data_AF-A0A9D1G6K2-F1
#
_entry.id   AF-A0A9D1G6K2-F1
#
_cell.length_a   1.000
_cell.length_b   1.000
_cell.length_c   1.000
_cell.angle_alpha   90.00
_cell.angle_beta   90.00
_cell.angle_gamma   90.00
#
_symmetry.space_group_name_H-M   'P 1'
#
loop_
_entity.id
_entity.type
_entity.pdbx_description
1 polymer ?
#
loop_
_entity_poly.entity_id
_entity_poly.type
_entity_poly.pdbx_seq_one_letter_code
_entity_poly.pdbx_strand_id
1 'polypeptide(L)'
;LTVRPGSSFRHLAVQADADIEGIVLAPPHDHLNEKLGPLLPSGCENAKTLLGLMRKAAQLLPEHPVNKKREAEGKLPANCIWFWAEGKGAKLPNFVEHFGADGGVVSAVPLCHGIAKLVGLEAISVPTATGEWDTDYEAKTAAALEVLEGHDFAAIHLEGPDEATHNHDLEHKIYSVECLSERVAKPLCAALRARGEDFRLLILSDHRTFMRNGAHGATPVPYMIYDSRERVPGSGLGYTEKNGEAGPFLESGTELMPRLFEL
;
A
#
# COMPACT_ATOMS: atom_id res chain seq x y z
N LEU A 1 0.15 -26.79 -3.47
CA LEU A 1 0.54 -25.36 -3.46
C LEU A 1 0.94 -24.97 -4.89
N THR A 2 0.42 -23.85 -5.39
CA THR A 2 0.81 -23.27 -6.68
C THR A 2 1.39 -21.89 -6.43
N VAL A 3 2.54 -21.58 -7.03
CA VAL A 3 3.13 -20.24 -6.96
C VAL A 3 2.74 -19.47 -8.22
N ARG A 4 2.16 -18.29 -8.04
CA ARG A 4 1.90 -17.33 -9.12
C ARG A 4 2.95 -16.22 -9.03
N PRO A 5 3.79 -16.06 -10.05
CA PRO A 5 4.76 -14.97 -10.10
C PRO A 5 4.05 -13.61 -10.02
N GLY A 6 4.59 -12.72 -9.19
CA GLY A 6 4.21 -11.31 -9.15
C GLY A 6 5.17 -10.46 -9.98
N SER A 7 4.98 -9.14 -9.92
CA SER A 7 5.79 -8.16 -10.66
C SER A 7 7.19 -7.90 -10.06
N SER A 8 7.45 -8.38 -8.83
CA SER A 8 8.71 -8.19 -8.11
C SER A 8 9.02 -9.44 -7.26
N PHE A 9 9.80 -9.30 -6.18
CA PHE A 9 10.13 -10.37 -5.23
C PHE A 9 8.92 -10.91 -4.46
N ARG A 10 7.77 -10.23 -4.52
CA ARG A 10 6.50 -10.67 -3.94
C ARG A 10 5.78 -11.61 -4.93
N HIS A 11 5.58 -12.86 -4.54
CA HIS A 11 4.86 -13.87 -5.31
C HIS A 11 3.69 -14.42 -4.49
N LEU A 12 2.64 -14.92 -5.14
CA LEU A 12 1.48 -15.48 -4.45
C LEU A 12 1.59 -16.99 -4.37
N ALA A 13 1.54 -17.52 -3.15
CA ALA A 13 1.45 -18.96 -2.91
C ALA A 13 0.01 -19.34 -2.60
N VAL A 14 -0.61 -20.16 -3.45
CA VAL A 14 -2.01 -20.57 -3.36
C VAL A 14 -2.11 -22.03 -2.97
N GLN A 15 -2.85 -22.33 -1.91
CA GLN A 15 -3.14 -23.68 -1.46
C GLN A 15 -4.65 -23.85 -1.37
N ALA A 16 -5.20 -24.83 -2.09
CA ALA A 16 -6.60 -25.21 -1.95
C ALA A 16 -6.80 -25.95 -0.63
N ASP A 17 -7.96 -25.72 0.01
CA ASP A 17 -8.42 -26.42 1.22
C ASP A 17 -7.40 -26.44 2.37
N ALA A 18 -6.57 -25.40 2.46
CA ALA A 18 -5.59 -25.24 3.52
C ALA A 18 -6.25 -24.71 4.79
N ASP A 19 -5.94 -25.35 5.91
CA ASP A 19 -6.19 -24.76 7.21
C ASP A 19 -5.08 -23.76 7.56
N ILE A 20 -5.48 -22.57 7.96
CA ILE A 20 -4.60 -21.48 8.41
C ILE A 20 -4.91 -21.07 9.85
N GLU A 21 -5.86 -21.73 10.52
CA GLU A 21 -6.19 -21.42 11.90
C GLU A 21 -4.96 -21.61 12.79
N GLY A 22 -4.62 -20.57 13.56
CA GLY A 22 -3.45 -20.56 14.43
C GLY A 22 -2.10 -20.55 13.72
N ILE A 23 -2.04 -20.39 12.39
CA ILE A 23 -0.76 -20.23 11.70
C ILE A 23 -0.09 -18.93 12.16
N VAL A 24 1.23 -18.99 12.33
CA VAL A 24 2.04 -17.82 12.67
C VAL A 24 3.12 -17.69 11.61
N LEU A 25 3.07 -16.58 10.87
CA LEU A 25 4.06 -16.19 9.86
C LEU A 25 4.55 -14.78 10.16
N ALA A 26 5.86 -14.56 10.01
CA ALA A 26 6.47 -13.26 10.23
C ALA A 26 6.63 -12.50 8.89
N PRO A 27 6.20 -11.24 8.76
CA PRO A 27 6.43 -10.43 7.57
C PRO A 27 7.94 -10.12 7.42
N PRO A 28 8.57 -10.40 6.26
CA PRO A 28 10.02 -10.27 6.12
C PRO A 28 10.52 -8.80 6.18
N HIS A 29 9.68 -7.84 5.81
CA HIS A 29 10.06 -6.41 5.82
C HIS A 29 10.22 -5.85 7.23
N ASP A 30 9.54 -6.43 8.23
CA ASP A 30 9.69 -6.03 9.64
C ASP A 30 10.95 -6.63 10.30
N HIS A 31 11.65 -7.56 9.64
CA HIS A 31 12.70 -8.40 10.24
C HIS A 31 14.03 -8.36 9.46
N LEU A 32 14.41 -7.17 8.97
CA LEU A 32 15.68 -6.99 8.28
C LEU A 32 16.87 -7.28 9.20
N ASN A 33 17.81 -8.10 8.73
CA ASN A 33 19.03 -8.53 9.46
C ASN A 33 18.79 -9.38 10.72
N GLU A 34 17.57 -9.86 10.94
CA GLU A 34 17.27 -10.77 12.04
C GLU A 34 17.57 -12.24 11.69
N LYS A 35 17.74 -13.07 12.72
CA LYS A 35 17.89 -14.51 12.52
C LYS A 35 16.53 -15.11 12.14
N LEU A 36 16.47 -15.82 11.01
CA LEU A 36 15.23 -16.46 10.54
C LEU A 36 14.68 -17.53 11.50
N GLY A 37 15.51 -18.20 12.30
CA GLY A 37 15.10 -19.36 13.11
C GLY A 37 13.87 -19.12 14.00
N PRO A 38 13.84 -18.07 14.84
CA PRO A 38 12.66 -17.68 15.62
C PRO A 38 11.44 -17.24 14.80
N LEU A 39 11.63 -16.90 13.53
CA LEU A 39 10.61 -16.36 12.61
C LEU A 39 10.03 -17.43 11.67
N LEU A 40 10.47 -18.69 11.82
CA LEU A 40 10.00 -19.79 10.98
C LEU A 40 8.50 -20.04 11.20
N PRO A 41 7.77 -20.48 10.15
CA PRO A 41 6.35 -20.80 10.26
C PRO A 41 6.05 -21.73 11.44
N SER A 42 5.05 -21.39 12.24
CA SER A 42 4.63 -22.18 13.39
C SER A 42 3.11 -22.13 13.63
N GLY A 43 2.65 -22.76 14.71
CA GLY A 43 1.28 -22.64 15.21
C GLY A 43 0.25 -23.65 14.69
N CYS A 44 0.46 -24.26 13.51
CA CYS A 44 -0.45 -25.30 12.98
C CYS A 44 0.25 -26.35 12.10
N GLU A 45 -0.47 -27.40 11.68
CA GLU A 45 0.08 -28.45 10.79
C GLU A 45 0.50 -27.89 9.42
N ASN A 46 -0.26 -26.93 8.89
CA ASN A 46 0.09 -26.33 7.61
C ASN A 46 1.42 -25.55 7.69
N ALA A 47 1.76 -24.97 8.85
CA ALA A 47 3.05 -24.34 9.08
C ALA A 47 4.23 -25.31 8.88
N LYS A 48 4.08 -26.58 9.27
CA LYS A 48 5.11 -27.61 9.02
C LYS A 48 5.29 -27.88 7.53
N THR A 49 4.20 -27.84 6.76
CA THR A 49 4.24 -27.96 5.30
C THR A 49 5.01 -26.79 4.69
N LEU A 50 4.68 -25.55 5.07
CA LEU A 50 5.38 -24.35 4.60
C LEU A 50 6.86 -24.36 5.00
N LEU A 51 7.19 -24.73 6.23
CA LEU A 51 8.56 -24.89 6.70
C LEU A 51 9.32 -25.96 5.90
N GLY A 52 8.69 -27.08 5.57
CA GLY A 52 9.26 -28.11 4.69
C GLY A 52 9.61 -27.56 3.32
N LEU A 53 8.74 -26.74 2.73
CA LEU A 53 8.99 -26.06 1.46
C LEU A 53 10.12 -25.02 1.57
N MET A 54 10.17 -24.21 2.63
CA MET A 54 11.27 -23.28 2.87
C MET A 54 12.61 -24.01 2.98
N ARG A 55 12.68 -25.11 3.74
CA ARG A 55 13.88 -25.95 3.86
C ARG A 55 14.29 -26.53 2.51
N LYS A 56 13.34 -26.99 1.71
CA LYS A 56 13.63 -27.53 0.38
C LYS A 56 14.12 -26.43 -0.57
N ALA A 57 13.52 -25.25 -0.54
CA ALA A 57 13.97 -24.09 -1.31
C ALA A 57 15.40 -23.69 -0.92
N ALA A 58 15.70 -23.61 0.38
CA ALA A 58 17.04 -23.32 0.89
C ALA A 58 18.11 -24.35 0.47
N GLN A 59 17.71 -25.59 0.16
CA GLN A 59 18.62 -26.62 -0.39
C GLN A 59 18.82 -26.50 -1.90
N LEU A 60 17.77 -26.14 -2.63
CA LEU A 60 17.77 -26.18 -4.10
C LEU A 60 18.19 -24.85 -4.74
N LEU A 61 17.72 -23.73 -4.20
CA LEU A 61 17.89 -22.41 -4.80
C LEU A 61 19.36 -21.92 -4.81
N PRO A 62 20.20 -22.14 -3.78
CA PRO A 62 21.61 -21.71 -3.84
C PRO A 62 22.39 -22.28 -5.02
N GLU A 63 22.03 -23.50 -5.45
CA GLU A 63 22.69 -24.17 -6.58
C GLU A 63 22.03 -23.88 -7.93
N HIS A 64 20.93 -23.12 -7.94
CA HIS A 64 20.24 -22.80 -9.18
C HIS A 64 21.10 -21.90 -10.09
N PRO A 65 21.20 -22.15 -11.41
CA PRO A 65 22.06 -21.39 -12.32
C PRO A 65 21.83 -19.87 -12.28
N VAL A 66 20.58 -19.44 -12.06
CA VAL A 66 20.25 -18.01 -11.88
C VAL A 66 20.93 -17.42 -10.65
N ASN A 67 20.96 -18.15 -9.52
CA ASN A 67 21.62 -17.66 -8.31
C ASN A 67 23.15 -17.69 -8.44
N LYS A 68 23.72 -18.75 -9.04
CA LYS A 68 25.16 -18.77 -9.36
C LYS A 68 25.58 -17.59 -10.23
N LYS A 69 24.76 -17.24 -11.23
CA LYS A 69 24.98 -16.05 -12.06
C LYS A 69 24.87 -14.75 -11.26
N ARG A 70 23.84 -14.60 -10.42
CA ARG A 70 23.68 -13.41 -9.56
C ARG A 70 24.88 -13.21 -8.64
N GLU A 71 25.35 -14.28 -8.00
CA GLU A 71 26.53 -14.24 -7.13
C GLU A 71 27.80 -13.87 -7.91
N ALA A 72 28.01 -14.45 -9.09
CA ALA A 72 29.13 -14.09 -9.97
C ALA A 72 29.10 -12.62 -10.43
N GLU A 73 27.91 -12.02 -10.48
CA GLU A 73 27.68 -10.60 -10.77
C GLU A 73 27.70 -9.70 -9.51
N GLY A 74 27.99 -10.25 -8.32
CA GLY A 74 27.99 -9.51 -7.06
C GLY A 74 26.60 -9.13 -6.52
N LYS A 75 25.54 -9.73 -7.05
CA LYS A 75 24.14 -9.51 -6.63
C LYS A 75 23.74 -10.51 -5.54
N LEU A 76 22.83 -10.10 -4.65
CA LEU A 76 22.25 -10.99 -3.63
C LEU A 76 21.49 -12.17 -4.28
N PRO A 77 21.74 -13.43 -3.90
CA PRO A 77 20.99 -14.57 -4.41
C PRO A 77 19.58 -14.63 -3.80
N ALA A 78 18.60 -15.08 -4.59
CA ALA A 78 17.29 -15.48 -4.10
C ALA A 78 17.36 -16.92 -3.61
N ASN A 79 17.98 -17.14 -2.45
CA ASN A 79 18.39 -18.46 -1.97
C ASN A 79 17.34 -19.20 -1.13
N CYS A 80 16.18 -18.60 -0.88
CA CYS A 80 15.08 -19.20 -0.13
C CYS A 80 13.74 -18.59 -0.57
N ILE A 81 12.64 -19.15 -0.06
CA ILE A 81 11.30 -18.57 -0.12
C ILE A 81 10.85 -18.23 1.31
N TRP A 82 10.05 -17.18 1.46
CA TRP A 82 9.53 -16.74 2.76
C TRP A 82 8.01 -16.60 2.67
N PHE A 83 7.28 -17.43 3.42
CA PHE A 83 5.82 -17.35 3.49
C PHE A 83 5.39 -16.39 4.58
N TRP A 84 4.51 -15.45 4.24
CA TRP A 84 3.94 -14.46 5.15
C TRP A 84 2.61 -13.94 4.59
N ALA A 85 1.87 -13.17 5.38
CA ALA A 85 0.55 -12.62 5.02
C ALA A 85 -0.43 -13.71 4.57
N GLU A 86 -0.65 -14.70 5.43
CA GLU A 86 -1.72 -15.67 5.23
C GLU A 86 -3.08 -14.99 5.10
N GLY A 87 -3.94 -15.56 4.26
CA GLY A 87 -5.28 -15.07 4.08
C GLY A 87 -6.14 -16.07 3.35
N LYS A 88 -7.45 -16.00 3.58
CA LYS A 88 -8.45 -16.69 2.77
C LYS A 88 -8.95 -15.73 1.69
N GLY A 89 -9.48 -16.27 0.60
CA GLY A 89 -10.21 -15.45 -0.36
C GLY A 89 -11.32 -14.68 0.36
N ALA A 90 -11.37 -13.37 0.18
CA ALA A 90 -12.36 -12.50 0.80
C ALA A 90 -13.35 -12.00 -0.26
N LYS A 91 -14.60 -11.82 0.14
CA LYS A 91 -15.58 -11.03 -0.61
C LYS A 91 -15.80 -9.74 0.18
N LEU A 92 -15.42 -8.61 -0.42
CA LEU A 92 -15.64 -7.30 0.18
C LEU A 92 -16.99 -6.72 -0.29
N PRO A 93 -17.60 -5.80 0.48
CA PRO A 93 -18.76 -5.05 0.01
C PRO A 93 -18.42 -4.33 -1.30
N ASN A 94 -19.37 -4.33 -2.25
CA ASN A 94 -19.20 -3.60 -3.50
C ASN A 94 -19.29 -2.10 -3.23
N PHE A 95 -18.34 -1.35 -3.77
CA PHE A 95 -18.20 0.10 -3.56
C PHE A 95 -19.37 0.86 -4.18
N VAL A 96 -19.76 0.52 -5.41
CA VAL A 96 -20.86 1.15 -6.13
C VAL A 96 -22.19 0.91 -5.43
N GLU A 97 -22.45 -0.32 -4.98
CA GLU A 97 -23.65 -0.65 -4.20
C GLU A 97 -23.70 0.12 -2.87
N HIS A 98 -22.55 0.40 -2.25
CA HIS A 98 -22.48 1.02 -0.93
C HIS A 98 -22.53 2.55 -0.97
N PHE A 99 -21.83 3.18 -1.92
CA PHE A 99 -21.70 4.64 -2.01
C PHE A 99 -22.47 5.26 -3.17
N GLY A 100 -22.99 4.45 -4.11
CA GLY A 100 -23.67 4.95 -5.30
C GLY A 100 -22.74 5.68 -6.29
N ALA A 101 -21.43 5.48 -6.14
CA ALA A 101 -20.37 6.12 -6.91
C ALA A 101 -19.44 5.05 -7.50
N ASP A 102 -18.91 5.27 -8.69
CA ASP A 102 -17.91 4.41 -9.31
C ASP A 102 -16.56 5.13 -9.50
N GLY A 103 -15.53 4.40 -9.93
CA GLY A 103 -14.20 4.98 -10.01
C GLY A 103 -13.03 4.01 -10.05
N GLY A 104 -11.84 4.58 -9.85
CA GLY A 104 -10.57 3.89 -10.00
C GLY A 104 -9.58 4.14 -8.88
N VAL A 105 -8.67 3.18 -8.69
CA VAL A 105 -7.54 3.26 -7.77
C VAL A 105 -6.25 3.23 -8.57
N VAL A 106 -5.55 4.37 -8.59
CA VAL A 106 -4.25 4.56 -9.21
C VAL A 106 -3.15 4.14 -8.23
N SER A 107 -2.49 3.03 -8.50
CA SER A 107 -1.41 2.50 -7.65
C SER A 107 -0.33 1.79 -8.47
N ALA A 108 0.86 1.68 -7.88
CA ALA A 108 1.93 0.79 -8.34
C ALA A 108 1.95 -0.53 -7.54
N VAL A 109 1.21 -0.60 -6.43
CA VAL A 109 1.28 -1.69 -5.46
C VAL A 109 0.16 -2.71 -5.75
N PRO A 110 0.50 -3.99 -6.01
CA PRO A 110 -0.49 -5.02 -6.33
C PRO A 110 -1.57 -5.24 -5.26
N LEU A 111 -1.25 -4.98 -3.99
CA LEU A 111 -2.21 -5.08 -2.88
C LEU A 111 -3.39 -4.11 -3.09
N CYS A 112 -3.11 -2.84 -3.40
CA CYS A 112 -4.14 -1.83 -3.67
C CYS A 112 -5.01 -2.21 -4.87
N HIS A 113 -4.41 -2.74 -5.93
CA HIS A 113 -5.15 -3.25 -7.10
C HIS A 113 -6.02 -4.45 -6.76
N GLY A 114 -5.56 -5.33 -5.87
CA GLY A 114 -6.34 -6.44 -5.35
C GLY A 114 -7.58 -5.95 -4.61
N ILE A 115 -7.42 -4.99 -3.70
CA ILE A 115 -8.52 -4.40 -2.93
C ILE A 115 -9.51 -3.69 -3.86
N ALA A 116 -9.02 -2.87 -4.80
CA ALA A 116 -9.86 -2.18 -5.79
C ALA A 116 -10.76 -3.17 -6.54
N LYS A 117 -10.18 -4.26 -7.07
CA LYS A 117 -10.94 -5.31 -7.76
C LYS A 117 -11.95 -6.02 -6.86
N LEU A 118 -11.61 -6.26 -5.59
CA LEU A 118 -12.49 -6.92 -4.64
C LEU A 118 -13.71 -6.06 -4.27
N VAL A 119 -13.58 -4.73 -4.25
CA VAL A 119 -14.69 -3.81 -4.02
C VAL A 119 -15.38 -3.35 -5.31
N GLY A 120 -14.90 -3.77 -6.49
CA GLY A 120 -15.51 -3.42 -7.77
C GLY A 120 -15.08 -2.07 -8.36
N LEU A 121 -13.95 -1.50 -7.90
CA LEU A 121 -13.31 -0.34 -8.51
C LEU A 121 -12.29 -0.77 -9.57
N GLU A 122 -11.99 0.13 -10.50
CA GLU A 122 -10.96 -0.08 -11.51
C GLU A 122 -9.55 -0.04 -10.91
N ALA A 123 -8.71 -1.02 -11.25
CA ALA A 123 -7.31 -1.04 -10.85
C ALA A 123 -6.46 -0.38 -11.93
N ILE A 124 -6.10 0.88 -11.72
CA ILE A 124 -5.37 1.69 -12.71
C ILE A 124 -3.86 1.54 -12.48
N SER A 125 -3.17 1.08 -13.52
CA SER A 125 -1.71 0.92 -13.54
C SER A 125 -1.06 2.00 -14.38
N VAL A 126 -0.06 2.68 -13.82
CA VAL A 126 0.74 3.68 -14.53
C VAL A 126 2.11 3.06 -14.82
N PRO A 127 2.50 2.85 -16.09
CA PRO A 127 3.73 2.12 -16.42
C PRO A 127 5.02 2.71 -15.83
N THR A 128 5.04 4.03 -15.61
CA THR A 128 6.17 4.77 -15.03
C THR A 128 6.10 4.89 -13.51
N ALA A 129 5.04 4.40 -12.86
CA ALA A 129 4.94 4.42 -11.40
C ALA A 129 5.73 3.26 -10.79
N THR A 130 6.80 3.59 -10.07
CA THR A 130 7.73 2.61 -9.50
C THR A 130 7.25 2.03 -8.18
N GLY A 131 6.43 2.77 -7.43
CA GLY A 131 6.10 2.44 -6.03
C GLY A 131 7.14 2.91 -5.03
N GLU A 132 8.20 3.58 -5.49
CA GLU A 132 9.26 4.14 -4.65
C GLU A 132 9.16 5.66 -4.60
N TRP A 133 10.12 6.32 -3.93
CA TRP A 133 10.20 7.78 -3.86
C TRP A 133 10.32 8.46 -5.24
N ASP A 134 10.87 7.76 -6.23
CA ASP A 134 11.08 8.21 -7.61
C ASP A 134 9.92 7.89 -8.55
N THR A 135 8.76 7.47 -8.00
CA THR A 135 7.55 7.19 -8.79
C THR A 135 7.13 8.39 -9.64
N ASP A 136 6.48 8.12 -10.78
CA ASP A 136 5.94 9.18 -11.63
C ASP A 136 4.65 9.79 -11.02
N TYR A 137 4.81 10.85 -10.22
CA TYR A 137 3.72 11.56 -9.54
C TYR A 137 2.78 12.26 -10.52
N GLU A 138 3.32 12.86 -11.58
CA GLU A 138 2.54 13.55 -12.62
C GLU A 138 1.70 12.56 -13.40
N ALA A 139 2.25 11.41 -13.81
CA ALA A 139 1.49 10.40 -14.53
C ALA A 139 0.39 9.79 -13.65
N LYS A 140 0.63 9.60 -12.34
CA LYS A 140 -0.42 9.20 -11.39
C LYS A 140 -1.53 10.24 -11.27
N THR A 141 -1.16 11.51 -11.19
CA THR A 141 -2.12 12.62 -11.11
C THR A 141 -2.95 12.74 -12.39
N ALA A 142 -2.31 12.62 -13.55
CA ALA A 142 -2.98 12.61 -14.84
C ALA A 142 -3.97 11.43 -14.96
N ALA A 143 -3.55 10.22 -14.58
CA ALA A 143 -4.42 9.05 -14.59
C ALA A 143 -5.64 9.20 -13.67
N ALA A 144 -5.48 9.83 -12.50
CA ALA A 144 -6.62 10.11 -11.62
C ALA A 144 -7.57 11.16 -12.21
N LEU A 145 -7.05 12.20 -12.86
CA LEU A 145 -7.87 13.19 -13.55
C LEU A 145 -8.63 12.60 -14.74
N GLU A 146 -8.04 11.63 -15.44
CA GLU A 146 -8.67 10.86 -16.52
C GLU A 146 -9.80 9.98 -15.98
N VAL A 147 -9.59 9.27 -14.86
CA VAL A 147 -10.67 8.54 -14.17
C VAL A 147 -11.85 9.46 -13.87
N LEU A 148 -11.57 10.65 -13.32
CA LEU A 148 -12.60 11.64 -12.96
C LEU A 148 -13.30 12.29 -14.17
N GLU A 149 -12.91 12.01 -15.42
CA GLU A 149 -13.67 12.48 -16.59
C GLU A 149 -14.94 11.65 -16.85
N GLY A 150 -14.99 10.42 -16.35
CA GLY A 150 -16.11 9.49 -16.54
C GLY A 150 -16.67 8.88 -15.26
N HIS A 151 -16.06 9.17 -14.11
CA HIS A 151 -16.38 8.55 -12.83
C HIS A 151 -16.44 9.56 -11.68
N ASP A 152 -17.04 9.16 -10.58
CA ASP A 152 -17.24 10.01 -9.39
C ASP A 152 -16.07 9.97 -8.40
N PHE A 153 -15.21 8.95 -8.49
CA PHE A 153 -14.17 8.68 -7.49
C PHE A 153 -12.82 8.30 -8.12
N ALA A 154 -11.75 8.90 -7.59
CA ALA A 154 -10.39 8.47 -7.87
C ALA A 154 -9.57 8.44 -6.57
N ALA A 155 -8.92 7.31 -6.31
CA ALA A 155 -7.92 7.20 -5.25
C ALA A 155 -6.52 7.15 -5.85
N ILE A 156 -5.59 7.94 -5.31
CA ILE A 156 -4.17 7.88 -5.66
C ILE A 156 -3.40 7.33 -4.47
N HIS A 157 -2.71 6.23 -4.68
CA HIS A 157 -1.87 5.60 -3.67
C HIS A 157 -0.39 5.95 -3.89
N LEU A 158 0.30 6.38 -2.83
CA LEU A 158 1.73 6.69 -2.84
C LEU A 158 2.44 5.83 -1.80
N GLU A 159 3.22 4.84 -2.26
CA GLU A 159 3.97 3.90 -1.41
C GLU A 159 5.32 4.46 -0.94
N GLY A 160 5.92 5.38 -1.71
CA GLY A 160 7.26 5.92 -1.47
C GLY A 160 7.58 6.37 -0.04
N PRO A 161 6.66 7.05 0.69
CA PRO A 161 6.90 7.39 2.10
C PRO A 161 7.11 6.18 3.01
N ASP A 162 6.42 5.06 2.76
CA ASP A 162 6.51 3.84 3.56
C ASP A 162 7.81 3.09 3.28
N GLU A 163 8.09 2.79 2.00
CA GLU A 163 9.33 2.11 1.58
C GLU A 163 10.58 2.90 1.99
N ALA A 164 10.57 4.25 1.89
CA ALA A 164 11.66 5.07 2.42
C ALA A 164 11.83 4.92 3.95
N THR A 165 10.72 4.76 4.68
CA THR A 165 10.77 4.57 6.14
C THR A 165 11.35 3.21 6.53
N HIS A 166 10.93 2.13 5.85
CA HIS A 166 11.51 0.79 6.03
C HIS A 166 13.02 0.79 5.82
N ASN A 167 13.48 1.57 4.83
CA ASN A 167 14.90 1.71 4.49
C ASN A 167 15.67 2.73 5.37
N HIS A 168 15.03 3.31 6.38
CA HIS A 168 15.60 4.37 7.21
C HIS A 168 16.09 5.61 6.42
N ASP A 169 15.46 5.87 5.29
CA ASP A 169 15.79 6.97 4.38
C ASP A 169 14.91 8.18 4.68
N LEU A 170 15.39 9.05 5.57
CA LEU A 170 14.65 10.25 5.97
C LEU A 170 14.49 11.25 4.82
N GLU A 171 15.51 11.36 3.97
CA GLU A 171 15.53 12.33 2.87
C GLU A 171 14.42 12.01 1.87
N HIS A 172 14.37 10.76 1.40
CA HIS A 172 13.36 10.35 0.43
C HIS A 172 11.96 10.22 1.03
N LYS A 173 11.84 9.98 2.34
CA LYS A 173 10.55 10.09 3.04
C LYS A 173 10.01 11.52 3.00
N ILE A 174 10.82 12.51 3.36
CA ILE A 174 10.43 13.92 3.33
C ILE A 174 10.08 14.33 1.90
N TYR A 175 10.95 14.01 0.94
CA TYR A 175 10.73 14.29 -0.48
C TYR A 175 9.39 13.73 -0.99
N SER A 176 9.04 12.49 -0.62
CA SER A 176 7.80 11.86 -1.06
C SER A 176 6.56 12.57 -0.50
N VAL A 177 6.62 13.04 0.75
CA VAL A 177 5.55 13.84 1.38
C VAL A 177 5.43 15.22 0.74
N GLU A 178 6.54 15.88 0.40
CA GLU A 178 6.54 17.14 -0.34
C GLU A 178 5.94 16.96 -1.75
N CYS A 179 6.26 15.86 -2.43
CA CYS A 179 5.70 15.52 -3.73
C CYS A 179 4.18 15.25 -3.68
N LEU A 180 3.66 14.62 -2.61
CA LEU A 180 2.22 14.51 -2.40
C LEU A 180 1.54 15.89 -2.42
N SER A 181 2.12 16.88 -1.74
CA SER A 181 1.57 18.24 -1.75
C SER A 181 1.70 18.90 -3.12
N GLU A 182 2.91 19.01 -3.64
CA GLU A 182 3.21 19.87 -4.80
C GLU A 182 2.89 19.23 -6.15
N ARG A 183 3.02 17.91 -6.27
CA ARG A 183 2.93 17.17 -7.54
C ARG A 183 1.67 16.33 -7.67
N VAL A 184 0.89 16.21 -6.59
CA VAL A 184 -0.38 15.46 -6.59
C VAL A 184 -1.55 16.33 -6.14
N ALA A 185 -1.62 16.70 -4.86
CA ALA A 185 -2.79 17.39 -4.30
C ALA A 185 -3.03 18.76 -4.94
N LYS A 186 -1.96 19.57 -5.11
CA LYS A 186 -2.03 20.89 -5.73
C LYS A 186 -2.49 20.86 -7.19
N PRO A 187 -1.88 20.06 -8.10
CA PRO A 187 -2.35 19.97 -9.48
C PRO A 187 -3.76 19.38 -9.62
N LEU A 188 -4.15 18.39 -8.80
CA LEU A 188 -5.53 17.89 -8.77
C LEU A 188 -6.52 19.01 -8.45
N CYS A 189 -6.30 19.73 -7.34
CA CYS A 189 -7.15 20.84 -6.94
C CYS A 189 -7.22 21.93 -8.03
N ALA A 190 -6.09 22.25 -8.65
CA ALA A 190 -6.05 23.26 -9.71
C ALA A 190 -6.85 22.84 -10.95
N ALA A 191 -6.72 21.58 -11.38
CA ALA A 191 -7.43 21.04 -12.53
C ALA A 191 -8.95 20.99 -12.29
N LEU A 192 -9.40 20.46 -11.15
CA LEU A 192 -10.83 20.36 -10.82
C LEU A 192 -11.47 21.75 -10.69
N ARG A 193 -10.77 22.72 -10.07
CA ARG A 193 -11.23 24.12 -10.04
C ARG A 193 -11.30 24.75 -11.44
N ALA A 194 -10.33 24.47 -12.31
CA ALA A 194 -10.35 24.98 -13.68
C ALA A 194 -11.49 24.38 -14.51
N ARG A 195 -11.91 23.14 -14.22
CA ARG A 195 -13.13 22.51 -14.78
C ARG A 195 -14.42 23.11 -14.22
N GLY A 196 -14.36 23.85 -13.10
CA GLY A 196 -15.51 24.44 -12.44
C GLY A 196 -16.36 23.41 -11.68
N GLU A 197 -15.74 22.28 -11.30
CA GLU A 197 -16.38 21.18 -10.60
C GLU A 197 -16.27 21.37 -9.09
N ASP A 198 -17.36 21.08 -8.37
CA ASP A 198 -17.32 20.90 -6.93
C ASP A 198 -16.72 19.53 -6.62
N PHE A 199 -15.70 19.50 -5.78
CA PHE A 199 -15.03 18.28 -5.34
C PHE A 199 -14.73 18.29 -3.85
N ARG A 200 -14.51 17.08 -3.31
CA ARG A 200 -13.96 16.85 -1.98
C ARG A 200 -12.68 16.02 -2.10
N LEU A 201 -11.72 16.27 -1.22
CA LEU A 201 -10.42 15.58 -1.21
C LEU A 201 -10.14 15.07 0.21
N LEU A 202 -9.95 13.76 0.34
CA LEU A 202 -9.46 13.11 1.56
C LEU A 202 -7.97 12.80 1.41
N ILE A 203 -7.15 13.33 2.32
CA ILE A 203 -5.72 13.00 2.45
C ILE A 203 -5.50 12.31 3.79
N LEU A 204 -4.83 11.16 3.78
CA LEU A 204 -4.50 10.37 4.96
C LEU A 204 -3.27 9.49 4.69
N SER A 205 -2.65 9.00 5.76
CA SER A 205 -1.83 7.78 5.71
C SER A 205 -2.73 6.60 6.10
N ASP A 206 -2.51 5.41 5.58
CA ASP A 206 -3.25 4.21 5.98
C ASP A 206 -2.71 3.61 7.29
N HIS A 207 -1.41 3.75 7.54
CA HIS A 207 -0.77 3.45 8.83
C HIS A 207 0.41 4.35 9.13
N ARG A 208 0.97 4.21 10.34
CA ARG A 208 2.23 4.83 10.74
C ARG A 208 3.38 3.86 10.55
N THR A 209 4.49 4.35 10.05
CA THR A 209 5.75 3.61 9.96
C THR A 209 6.85 4.41 10.65
N PHE A 210 7.60 3.76 11.54
CA PHE A 210 8.52 4.44 12.44
C PHE A 210 9.94 4.47 11.88
N MET A 211 10.48 5.67 11.64
CA MET A 211 11.88 5.85 11.21
C MET A 211 12.90 5.19 12.15
N ARG A 212 12.57 5.03 13.44
CA ARG A 212 13.48 4.45 14.44
C ARG A 212 13.82 2.98 14.18
N ASN A 213 12.88 2.20 13.67
CA ASN A 213 13.01 0.75 13.52
C ASN A 213 12.48 0.21 12.19
N GLY A 214 12.00 1.07 11.28
CA GLY A 214 11.44 0.69 9.99
C GLY A 214 10.04 0.08 10.08
N ALA A 215 9.64 -0.45 11.23
CA ALA A 215 8.39 -1.22 11.35
C ALA A 215 7.12 -0.36 11.38
N HIS A 216 6.01 -0.98 11.02
CA HIS A 216 4.66 -0.43 11.17
C HIS A 216 4.27 -0.25 12.64
N GLY A 217 3.36 0.70 12.88
CA GLY A 217 2.84 1.05 14.18
C GLY A 217 1.34 1.30 14.17
N ALA A 218 0.67 0.92 15.26
CA ALA A 218 -0.75 1.15 15.46
C ALA A 218 -1.08 2.55 16.01
N THR A 219 -0.17 3.52 15.86
CA THR A 219 -0.44 4.89 16.33
C THR A 219 -1.42 5.56 15.37
N PRO A 220 -2.38 6.36 15.87
CA PRO A 220 -3.25 7.14 15.01
C PRO A 220 -2.46 8.00 14.01
N VAL A 221 -3.03 8.18 12.83
CA VAL A 221 -2.49 8.97 11.73
C VAL A 221 -3.39 10.18 11.49
N PRO A 222 -2.83 11.34 11.13
CA PRO A 222 -3.65 12.49 10.77
C PRO A 222 -4.41 12.20 9.46
N TYR A 223 -5.54 12.87 9.29
CA TYR A 223 -6.29 12.94 8.03
C TYR A 223 -6.81 14.36 7.82
N MET A 224 -7.15 14.68 6.58
CA MET A 224 -7.78 15.94 6.20
C MET A 224 -8.85 15.68 5.15
N ILE A 225 -10.04 16.23 5.36
CA ILE A 225 -11.07 16.35 4.33
C ILE A 225 -11.15 17.81 3.93
N TYR A 226 -10.95 18.08 2.65
CA TYR A 226 -11.14 19.39 2.04
C TYR A 226 -12.40 19.36 1.18
N ASP A 227 -13.25 20.37 1.30
CA ASP A 227 -14.43 20.57 0.48
C ASP A 227 -14.32 21.89 -0.28
N SER A 228 -14.34 21.83 -1.61
CA SER A 228 -14.19 23.01 -2.47
C SER A 228 -15.36 23.99 -2.40
N ARG A 229 -16.52 23.55 -1.89
CA ARG A 229 -17.74 24.36 -1.72
C ARG A 229 -17.69 25.23 -0.48
N GLU A 230 -16.88 24.84 0.50
CA GLU A 230 -16.75 25.57 1.76
C GLU A 230 -16.06 26.92 1.54
N ARG A 231 -16.69 27.97 2.09
CA ARG A 231 -16.19 29.36 2.03
C ARG A 231 -15.57 29.82 3.35
N VAL A 232 -15.58 28.96 4.36
CA VAL A 232 -15.01 29.27 5.67
C VAL A 232 -13.50 29.03 5.61
N PRO A 233 -12.67 29.99 6.04
CA PRO A 233 -11.24 29.73 6.17
C PRO A 233 -11.00 28.54 7.11
N GLY A 234 -10.18 27.59 6.68
CA GLY A 234 -9.72 26.52 7.55
C GLY A 234 -8.89 27.06 8.74
N SER A 235 -8.43 26.17 9.60
CA SER A 235 -7.68 26.54 10.82
C SER A 235 -6.40 27.35 10.56
N GLY A 236 -5.89 27.36 9.33
CA GLY A 236 -4.62 27.98 8.96
C GLY A 236 -3.39 27.21 9.46
N LEU A 237 -3.58 26.03 10.05
CA LEU A 237 -2.52 25.17 10.55
C LEU A 237 -2.00 24.24 9.45
N GLY A 238 -0.73 23.85 9.53
CA GLY A 238 -0.15 22.84 8.65
C GLY A 238 -0.67 21.43 8.94
N TYR A 239 -0.70 20.58 7.90
CA TYR A 239 -1.04 19.17 8.04
C TYR A 239 0.13 18.39 8.67
N THR A 240 0.03 18.11 9.98
CA THR A 240 1.06 17.43 10.77
C THR A 240 0.39 16.57 11.84
N GLU A 241 1.08 15.56 12.38
CA GLU A 241 0.52 14.73 13.46
C GLU A 241 0.11 15.58 14.66
N LYS A 242 0.95 16.53 15.08
CA LYS A 242 0.67 17.43 16.22
C LYS A 242 -0.61 18.24 16.02
N ASN A 243 -0.84 18.78 14.83
CA ASN A 243 -2.06 19.55 14.56
C ASN A 243 -3.28 18.62 14.37
N GLY A 244 -3.06 17.41 13.86
CA GLY A 244 -4.09 16.37 13.74
C GLY A 244 -4.63 15.92 15.10
N GLU A 245 -3.80 15.86 16.14
CA GLU A 245 -4.22 15.56 17.52
C GLU A 245 -5.23 16.56 18.09
N ALA A 246 -5.27 17.79 17.58
CA ALA A 246 -6.25 18.80 17.97
C ALA A 246 -7.57 18.71 17.16
N GLY A 247 -7.60 17.86 16.13
CA GLY A 247 -8.77 17.65 15.27
C GLY A 247 -9.73 16.56 15.78
N PRO A 248 -10.82 16.29 15.04
CA PRO A 248 -11.75 15.23 15.39
C PRO A 248 -11.10 13.84 15.33
N PHE A 249 -11.12 13.13 16.43
CA PHE A 249 -10.64 11.75 16.51
C PHE A 249 -11.68 10.77 15.97
N LEU A 250 -11.22 9.79 15.19
CA LEU A 250 -12.03 8.66 14.71
C LEU A 250 -11.37 7.37 15.19
N GLU A 251 -12.20 6.45 15.70
CA GLU A 251 -11.73 5.15 16.19
C GLU A 251 -11.36 4.23 15.01
N SER A 252 -12.04 4.39 13.87
CA SER A 252 -11.80 3.58 12.68
C SER A 252 -11.64 4.41 11.42
N GLY A 253 -10.63 4.07 10.62
CA GLY A 253 -10.46 4.62 9.27
C GLY A 253 -11.65 4.32 8.34
N THR A 254 -12.46 3.30 8.62
CA THR A 254 -13.68 2.99 7.84
C THR A 254 -14.74 4.10 7.94
N GLU A 255 -14.66 4.97 8.95
CA GLU A 255 -15.56 6.10 9.12
C GLU A 255 -15.26 7.26 8.16
N LEU A 256 -14.08 7.26 7.50
CA LEU A 256 -13.65 8.36 6.63
C LEU A 256 -14.38 8.37 5.28
N MET A 257 -14.64 7.19 4.70
CA MET A 257 -15.29 7.10 3.38
C MET A 257 -16.73 7.64 3.41
N PRO A 258 -17.59 7.26 4.37
CA PRO A 258 -18.91 7.90 4.50
C PRO A 258 -18.83 9.42 4.65
N ARG A 259 -17.83 9.93 5.39
CA ARG A 259 -17.62 11.37 5.54
C ARG A 259 -17.18 12.05 4.25
N LEU A 260 -16.38 11.40 3.40
CA LEU A 260 -15.99 11.92 2.08
C LEU A 260 -17.19 12.03 1.14
N PHE A 261 -18.13 11.09 1.22
CA PHE A 261 -19.35 11.05 0.39
C PHE A 261 -20.55 11.80 0.99
N GLU A 262 -20.37 12.46 2.14
CA GLU A 262 -21.40 13.34 2.69
C GLU A 262 -21.65 14.52 1.72
N LEU A 263 -22.92 14.76 1.36
CA LEU A 263 -23.31 15.80 0.41
C LEU A 263 -23.44 17.16 1.08
#